data_AF-A0AA88YFF1-F1
#
_entry.id   AF-A0AA88YFF1-F1
#
_cell.length_a   1.000
_cell.length_b   1.000
_cell.length_c   1.000
_cell.angle_alpha   90.00
_cell.angle_beta   90.00
_cell.angle_gamma   90.00
#
_symmetry.space_group_name_H-M   'P 1'
#
loop_
_entity.id
_entity.type
_entity.pdbx_description
1 polymer ?
#
loop_
_entity_poly.entity_id
_entity_poly.type
_entity_poly.pdbx_seq_one_letter_code
_entity_poly.pdbx_strand_id
1 'polypeptide(L)'
;MQKDGNTFIAEASIVKSVTEVTNLHWKVRCGRSTASADHHILVYRFKDERGKIHQSYHDDGEYGAGRRLLKYMINTEINNCAVVICRWKGNRFLGYDRFSIMEELVCMSTDELNSE
;
A
#
# COMPACT_ATOMS: atom_id res chain seq x y z
N MET A 1 5.01 -10.74 4.36
CA MET A 1 5.29 -10.92 5.80
C MET A 1 4.17 -11.73 6.47
N GLN A 2 4.49 -12.58 7.44
CA GLN A 2 3.50 -13.30 8.26
C GLN A 2 3.73 -12.98 9.75
N LYS A 3 2.65 -12.70 10.50
CA LYS A 3 2.69 -12.49 11.96
C LYS A 3 1.41 -12.97 12.62
N ASP A 4 1.52 -13.84 13.62
CA ASP A 4 0.38 -14.31 14.43
C ASP A 4 -0.82 -14.81 13.59
N GLY A 5 -0.53 -15.57 12.54
CA GLY A 5 -1.54 -16.10 11.60
C GLY A 5 -2.09 -15.08 10.59
N ASN A 6 -1.65 -13.82 10.63
CA ASN A 6 -1.99 -12.82 9.61
C ASN A 6 -0.91 -12.84 8.53
N THR A 7 -1.34 -12.72 7.27
CA THR A 7 -0.43 -12.62 6.12
C THR A 7 -0.59 -11.26 5.47
N PHE A 8 0.54 -10.66 5.09
CA PHE A 8 0.61 -9.38 4.42
C PHE A 8 1.50 -9.49 3.19
N ILE A 9 1.07 -8.91 2.08
CA ILE A 9 1.86 -8.75 0.86
C ILE A 9 1.66 -7.31 0.38
N ALA A 10 2.71 -6.67 -0.13
CA ALA A 10 2.61 -5.35 -0.74
C ALA A 10 3.02 -5.44 -2.21
N GLU A 11 2.30 -4.73 -3.06
CA GLU A 11 2.59 -4.56 -4.48
C GLU A 11 2.71 -3.06 -4.73
N ALA A 12 3.87 -2.63 -5.21
CA ALA A 12 4.17 -1.22 -5.46
C ALA A 12 4.37 -0.98 -6.96
N SER A 13 4.14 0.25 -7.41
CA SER A 13 4.47 0.69 -8.76
C SER A 13 4.77 2.17 -8.80
N ILE A 14 5.68 2.57 -9.70
CA ILE A 14 5.91 3.97 -10.04
C ILE A 14 4.66 4.48 -10.76
N VAL A 15 4.14 5.62 -10.32
CA VAL A 15 2.94 6.23 -10.90
C VAL A 15 3.10 7.74 -11.07
N LYS A 16 2.46 8.27 -12.12
CA LYS A 16 2.40 9.67 -12.52
C LYS A 16 0.97 10.14 -12.80
N SER A 17 -0.01 9.23 -12.72
CA SER A 17 -1.42 9.54 -12.94
C SER A 17 -2.36 8.71 -12.08
N VAL A 18 -3.58 9.20 -11.85
CA VAL A 18 -4.65 8.45 -11.15
C VAL A 18 -5.05 7.20 -11.93
N THR A 19 -4.94 7.21 -13.26
CA THR A 19 -5.20 6.04 -14.09
C THR A 19 -4.23 4.91 -13.77
N GLU A 20 -2.93 5.20 -13.63
CA GLU A 20 -1.93 4.20 -13.25
C GLU A 20 -2.15 3.65 -11.84
N VAL A 21 -2.52 4.51 -10.88
CA VAL A 21 -2.94 4.10 -9.54
C VAL A 21 -4.12 3.11 -9.62
N THR A 22 -5.12 3.43 -10.43
CA THR A 22 -6.33 2.61 -10.61
C THR A 22 -5.99 1.27 -11.26
N ASN A 23 -5.09 1.27 -12.24
CA ASN A 23 -4.61 0.06 -12.91
C ASN A 23 -3.84 -0.85 -11.94
N LEU A 24 -2.96 -0.30 -11.10
CA LEU A 24 -2.27 -1.08 -10.05
C LEU A 24 -3.30 -1.71 -9.10
N HIS A 25 -4.23 -0.89 -8.59
CA HIS A 25 -5.26 -1.37 -7.67
C HIS A 25 -6.10 -2.50 -8.29
N TRP A 26 -6.53 -2.35 -9.55
CA TRP A 26 -7.25 -3.39 -10.28
C TRP A 26 -6.42 -4.67 -10.47
N LYS A 27 -5.15 -4.54 -10.91
CA LYS A 27 -4.22 -5.66 -11.08
C LYS A 27 -4.12 -6.47 -9.79
N VAL A 28 -3.97 -5.80 -8.65
CA VAL A 28 -3.82 -6.47 -7.36
C VAL A 28 -5.13 -7.10 -6.89
N ARG A 29 -6.27 -6.43 -7.06
CA ARG A 29 -7.59 -7.00 -6.70
C ARG A 29 -7.99 -8.21 -7.54
N CYS A 30 -7.55 -8.28 -8.80
CA CYS A 30 -7.85 -9.40 -9.70
C CYS A 30 -6.70 -10.41 -9.80
N GLY A 31 -5.60 -10.19 -9.09
CA GLY A 31 -4.41 -11.04 -9.13
C GLY A 31 -4.70 -12.43 -8.54
N ARG A 32 -4.21 -13.49 -9.20
CA ARG A 32 -4.50 -14.88 -8.80
C ARG A 32 -4.10 -15.18 -7.35
N SER A 33 -3.01 -14.59 -6.86
CA SER A 33 -2.50 -14.76 -5.50
C SER A 33 -3.10 -13.80 -4.48
N THR A 34 -3.69 -12.68 -4.92
CA THR A 34 -4.07 -11.55 -4.07
C THR A 34 -5.57 -11.30 -4.03
N ALA A 35 -6.34 -11.82 -4.99
CA ALA A 35 -7.78 -11.61 -5.08
C ALA A 35 -8.55 -12.14 -3.87
N SER A 36 -8.00 -13.14 -3.15
CA SER A 36 -8.60 -13.71 -1.94
C SER A 36 -8.29 -12.96 -0.65
N ALA A 37 -7.55 -11.84 -0.71
CA ALA A 37 -7.24 -11.06 0.48
C ALA A 37 -8.50 -10.47 1.11
N ASP A 38 -8.54 -10.38 2.44
CA ASP A 38 -9.64 -9.76 3.18
C ASP A 38 -9.68 -8.24 3.00
N HIS A 39 -8.51 -7.63 2.77
CA HIS A 39 -8.33 -6.20 2.60
C HIS A 39 -7.28 -5.90 1.52
N HIS A 40 -7.56 -4.95 0.62
CA HIS A 40 -6.64 -4.37 -0.35
C HIS A 40 -6.44 -2.88 -0.05
N ILE A 41 -5.59 -2.57 0.93
CA ILE A 41 -5.32 -1.19 1.36
C ILE A 41 -4.50 -0.48 0.29
N LEU A 42 -5.05 0.58 -0.33
CA LEU A 42 -4.35 1.41 -1.31
C LEU A 42 -3.81 2.69 -0.66
N VAL A 43 -2.58 3.06 -0.98
CA VAL A 43 -2.02 4.38 -0.68
C VAL A 43 -1.16 4.84 -1.85
N TYR A 44 -1.24 6.11 -2.22
CA TYR A 44 -0.39 6.65 -3.28
C TYR A 44 -0.03 8.10 -3.06
N ARG A 45 1.08 8.48 -3.69
CA ARG A 45 1.57 9.85 -3.72
C ARG A 45 2.44 10.06 -4.95
N PHE A 46 2.06 10.98 -5.83
CA PHE A 46 2.89 11.35 -6.98
C PHE A 46 2.79 12.83 -7.32
N LYS A 47 3.79 13.32 -8.05
CA LYS A 47 3.81 14.67 -8.60
C LYS A 47 3.52 14.61 -10.10
N ASP A 48 2.56 15.39 -10.57
CA ASP A 48 2.29 15.50 -12.00
C ASP A 48 3.30 16.39 -12.73
N GLU A 49 3.19 16.48 -14.05
CA GLU A 49 4.09 17.27 -14.91
C GLU A 49 4.10 18.77 -14.54
N ARG A 50 3.05 19.28 -13.89
CA ARG A 50 2.94 20.68 -13.45
C ARG A 50 3.49 20.89 -12.03
N GLY A 51 4.04 19.85 -11.43
CA GLY A 51 4.55 19.89 -10.06
C GLY A 51 3.46 19.77 -8.99
N LYS A 52 2.20 19.55 -9.36
CA LYS A 52 1.11 19.37 -8.40
C LYS A 52 1.16 17.96 -7.82
N ILE A 53 1.01 17.92 -6.51
CA ILE A 53 0.93 16.69 -5.74
C ILE A 53 -0.49 16.11 -5.83
N HIS A 54 -0.56 14.82 -6.16
CA HIS A 54 -1.76 13.99 -6.05
C HIS A 54 -1.47 12.89 -5.04
N GLN A 55 -2.34 12.77 -4.03
CA GLN A 55 -2.17 11.78 -2.98
C GLN A 55 -3.53 11.43 -2.39
N SER A 56 -3.75 10.16 -2.11
CA SER A 56 -4.95 9.67 -1.43
C SER A 56 -4.71 8.25 -0.92
N TYR A 57 -5.72 7.69 -0.28
CA TYR A 57 -5.69 6.32 0.23
C TYR A 57 -7.10 5.70 0.23
N HIS A 58 -7.15 4.37 0.35
CA HIS A 58 -8.37 3.60 0.57
C HIS A 58 -8.08 2.48 1.57
N ASP A 59 -8.80 2.47 2.70
CA ASP A 59 -8.57 1.52 3.80
C ASP A 59 -9.07 0.10 3.49
N ASP A 60 -10.04 -0.06 2.58
CA ASP A 60 -10.73 -1.33 2.28
C ASP A 60 -11.18 -2.11 3.53
N GLY A 61 -11.75 -1.41 4.52
CA GLY A 61 -12.20 -2.01 5.79
C GLY A 61 -11.11 -2.17 6.86
N GLU A 62 -9.84 -1.93 6.52
CA GLU A 62 -8.72 -1.89 7.47
C GLU A 62 -8.60 -0.47 8.07
N TYR A 63 -9.60 -0.09 8.86
CA TYR A 63 -9.77 1.29 9.32
C TYR A 63 -8.51 1.88 9.97
N GLY A 64 -8.14 3.07 9.50
CA GLY A 64 -6.99 3.84 9.97
C GLY A 64 -5.67 3.53 9.28
N ALA A 65 -5.60 2.47 8.45
CA ALA A 65 -4.38 2.09 7.75
C ALA A 65 -3.96 3.13 6.70
N GLY A 66 -4.83 3.45 5.74
CA GLY A 66 -4.49 4.29 4.60
C GLY A 66 -4.07 5.70 5.01
N ARG A 67 -4.79 6.34 5.94
CA ARG A 67 -4.39 7.66 6.47
C ARG A 67 -3.00 7.63 7.10
N ARG A 68 -2.71 6.56 7.86
CA ARG A 68 -1.45 6.40 8.55
C ARG A 68 -0.31 6.15 7.55
N LEU A 69 -0.52 5.28 6.59
CA LEU A 69 0.47 4.98 5.54
C LEU A 69 0.75 6.20 4.67
N LEU A 70 -0.27 7.00 4.35
CA LEU A 70 -0.05 8.25 3.62
C LEU A 70 0.81 9.22 4.44
N LYS A 71 0.53 9.36 5.74
CA LYS A 71 1.36 10.16 6.64
C LYS A 71 2.80 9.63 6.72
N TYR A 72 2.97 8.30 6.76
CA TYR A 72 4.26 7.66 6.73
C TYR A 72 5.03 8.03 5.46
N MET A 73 4.46 7.82 4.27
CA MET A 73 5.08 8.19 2.99
C MET A 73 5.46 9.67 2.90
N ILE A 74 4.64 10.57 3.45
CA ILE A 74 4.96 12.00 3.52
C ILE A 74 6.20 12.23 4.39
N ASN A 75 6.23 11.63 5.58
CA ASN A 75 7.30 11.83 6.55
C ASN A 75 8.64 11.21 6.12
N THR A 76 8.59 10.14 5.33
CA THR A 76 9.77 9.44 4.80
C THR A 76 10.11 9.84 3.36
N GLU A 77 9.46 10.87 2.83
CA GLU A 77 9.68 11.40 1.48
C GLU A 77 9.53 10.37 0.35
N ILE A 78 8.71 9.34 0.57
CA ILE A 78 8.33 8.37 -0.46
C ILE A 78 7.33 9.02 -1.41
N ASN A 79 7.73 9.19 -2.67
CA ASN A 79 6.97 9.90 -3.71
C ASN A 79 7.00 9.15 -5.05
N ASN A 80 6.08 9.53 -5.93
CA ASN A 80 5.92 9.02 -7.30
C ASN A 80 5.62 7.52 -7.36
N CYS A 81 4.94 7.00 -6.35
CA CYS A 81 4.56 5.60 -6.28
C CYS A 81 3.16 5.41 -5.69
N ALA A 82 2.60 4.24 -5.98
CA ALA A 82 1.41 3.70 -5.36
C ALA A 82 1.75 2.33 -4.77
N VAL A 83 1.13 2.01 -3.64
CA VAL A 83 1.29 0.73 -2.95
C VAL A 83 -0.09 0.18 -2.62
N VAL A 84 -0.30 -1.10 -2.91
CA VAL A 84 -1.47 -1.86 -2.45
C VAL A 84 -0.98 -2.94 -1.49
N ILE A 85 -1.45 -2.88 -0.25
CA ILE A 85 -1.18 -3.92 0.75
C ILE A 85 -2.38 -4.85 0.80
N CYS A 86 -2.13 -6.12 0.49
CA CYS A 86 -3.06 -7.21 0.72
C CYS A 86 -2.88 -7.74 2.13
N ARG A 87 -3.98 -7.90 2.87
CA ARG A 87 -3.98 -8.59 4.16
C ARG A 87 -4.95 -9.77 4.14
N TRP A 88 -4.48 -10.91 4.64
CA TRP A 88 -5.31 -12.02 5.10
C TRP A 88 -5.28 -12.04 6.63
N LYS A 89 -6.46 -11.94 7.24
CA LYS A 89 -6.63 -11.91 8.69
C LYS A 89 -6.46 -13.30 9.27
N GLY A 90 -5.60 -13.37 10.27
CA GLY A 90 -5.46 -14.54 11.12
C GLY A 90 -6.44 -14.54 12.28
N ASN A 91 -6.39 -15.60 13.07
CA ASN A 91 -7.21 -15.77 14.27
C ASN A 91 -6.83 -14.80 15.41
N ARG A 92 -5.67 -14.15 15.35
CA ARG A 92 -5.20 -13.21 16.36
C ARG A 92 -5.32 -11.77 15.89
N PHE A 93 -5.89 -10.93 16.76
CA PHE A 93 -5.97 -9.49 16.54
C PHE A 93 -4.61 -8.83 16.79
N LEU A 94 -4.09 -8.14 15.77
CA LEU A 94 -2.78 -7.50 15.82
C LEU A 94 -2.79 -6.09 16.45
N GLY A 95 -3.96 -5.45 16.58
CA GLY A 95 -4.02 -4.08 17.09
C GLY A 95 -3.08 -3.15 16.34
N TYR A 96 -2.27 -2.38 17.07
CA TYR A 96 -1.36 -1.40 16.49
C TYR A 96 -0.24 -2.02 15.63
N ASP A 97 0.22 -3.24 15.96
CA ASP A 97 1.35 -3.90 15.28
C ASP A 97 1.14 -4.04 13.77
N ARG A 98 -0.11 -4.22 13.33
CA ARG A 98 -0.43 -4.33 11.90
C ARG A 98 0.03 -3.10 11.13
N PHE A 99 -0.01 -1.92 11.74
CA PHE A 99 0.37 -0.69 11.08
C PHE A 99 1.88 -0.60 10.91
N SER A 100 2.65 -1.00 11.91
CA SER A 100 4.11 -1.04 11.82
C SER A 100 4.56 -2.02 10.73
N ILE A 101 3.92 -3.18 10.61
CA ILE A 101 4.16 -4.12 9.51
C ILE A 101 3.85 -3.49 8.15
N MET A 102 2.71 -2.80 8.03
CA MET A 102 2.33 -2.14 6.77
C MET A 102 3.31 -1.02 6.40
N GLU A 103 3.78 -0.23 7.36
CA GLU A 103 4.80 0.82 7.14
C GLU A 103 6.12 0.23 6.64
N GLU A 104 6.57 -0.87 7.24
CA GLU A 104 7.76 -1.61 6.79
C GLU A 104 7.59 -2.14 5.36
N LEU A 105 6.44 -2.74 5.05
CA LEU A 105 6.15 -3.24 3.70
C LEU A 105 6.07 -2.12 2.65
N VAL A 106 5.56 -0.94 3.00
CA VAL A 106 5.61 0.23 2.12
C VAL A 106 7.07 0.56 1.82
N CYS A 107 7.93 0.69 2.84
CA CYS A 107 9.34 1.01 2.65
C CYS A 107 10.02 0.00 1.72
N MET A 108 9.96 -1.28 2.08
CA MET A 108 10.62 -2.36 1.34
C MET A 108 10.18 -2.41 -0.12
N SER A 109 8.86 -2.42 -0.38
CA SER A 109 8.35 -2.52 -1.76
C SER A 109 8.66 -1.29 -2.61
N THR A 110 8.82 -0.11 -2.00
CA THR A 110 9.23 1.10 -2.73
C THR A 110 10.75 1.20 -2.93
N ASP A 111 11.56 0.65 -2.02
CA ASP A 111 13.01 0.61 -2.16
C ASP A 111 13.42 -0.33 -3.30
N GLU A 112 12.69 -1.44 -3.49
CA GLU A 112 12.85 -2.35 -4.62
C GLU A 112 12.66 -1.64 -5.97
N LEU A 113 11.67 -0.74 -6.09
CA LEU A 113 11.42 0.03 -7.32
C LEU A 113 12.55 1.01 -7.66
N ASN A 114 13.33 1.46 -6.68
CA ASN A 114 14.44 2.39 -6.87
C ASN A 114 15.78 1.67 -7.13
N SER A 115 15.80 0.35 -6.97
CA SER A 115 16.99 -0.48 -7.14
C SER A 115 17.09 -1.09 -8.54
N GLU A 116 16.06 -0.91 -9.37
CA GLU A 116 15.98 -1.28 -10.79
C GLU A 116 16.27 -0.08 -11.70
#